data_AF-A0A7S0BK84-F1
#
_entry.id   AF-A0A7S0BK84-F1
#
_cell.length_a   1.000
_cell.length_b   1.000
_cell.length_c   1.000
_cell.angle_alpha   90.00
_cell.angle_beta   90.00
_cell.angle_gamma   90.00
#
_symmetry.space_group_name_H-M   'P 1'
#
loop_
_entity.id
_entity.type
_entity.pdbx_description
1 polymer ?
#
loop_
_entity_poly.entity_id
_entity_poly.type
_entity_poly.pdbx_seq_one_letter_code
_entity_poly.pdbx_strand_id
1 'polypeptide(L)'
;MGNRRFLPRIVQTWRRTLQMRTDAQTQTNFQCRVLSDLQELLTLEEHEASQQRNEQLTSNNGAIGAEENAEAGYLVSCIQELYQDIQRMVFCNDRRVRLKAVMVFGLSVRQGLILPVVAVPCLVAVYADREERSCRDHAHRILQSIAERHPLMLYSHVLSGILESFHVAYLTSGNVTSPSDLAIDQRSGYAVVSPVVDMLPPKKRRELVVGILGQLASDKGEQKTEVQPQCNSANQRHNHQHHKSKLAYLAAILASLDYGGSSAGYRSTADSKTKRFRDEISTILSSIAKHIANKGNSMLQILESNLMDEEKDKLAHESFGVCLLVLLKQALRTRFQREADVQKDSDPDQEARRAPEKFTPSLPFLLSRAEPGSEEWRWVVDAQIECFQSLMSGVSFDECEIGLEAPKRRRREDASRSPSKR
;
A
#
# COMPACT_ATOMS: atom_id res chain seq x y z
N MET A 1 0.06 43.36 5.07
CA MET A 1 -0.75 42.21 4.64
C MET A 1 -0.80 42.21 3.12
N GLY A 2 -0.24 41.17 2.50
CA GLY A 2 0.03 41.13 1.07
C GLY A 2 -1.27 41.05 0.27
N ASN A 3 -1.38 41.87 -0.77
CA ASN A 3 -2.52 41.93 -1.67
C ASN A 3 -2.69 40.56 -2.37
N ARG A 4 -3.60 39.71 -1.84
CA ARG A 4 -3.85 38.31 -2.29
C ARG A 4 -4.17 38.21 -3.78
N ARG A 5 -4.56 39.33 -4.40
CA ARG A 5 -4.71 39.52 -5.85
C ARG A 5 -3.46 39.18 -6.67
N PHE A 6 -2.27 39.17 -6.07
CA PHE A 6 -1.03 38.78 -6.76
C PHE A 6 -0.72 37.28 -6.70
N LEU A 7 -1.42 36.48 -5.88
CA LEU A 7 -1.16 35.04 -5.73
C LEU A 7 -1.16 34.29 -7.08
N PRO A 8 -2.12 34.48 -8.00
CA PRO A 8 -2.09 33.80 -9.29
C PRO A 8 -0.81 34.06 -10.10
N ARG A 9 -0.27 35.29 -10.06
CA ARG A 9 0.98 35.65 -10.76
C ARG A 9 2.20 35.00 -10.11
N ILE A 10 2.20 34.90 -8.78
CA ILE A 10 3.26 34.24 -8.02
C ILE A 10 3.25 32.74 -8.36
N VAL A 11 2.08 32.09 -8.35
CA VAL A 11 1.92 30.68 -8.69
C VAL A 11 2.35 30.38 -10.12
N GLN A 12 2.01 31.24 -11.08
CA GLN A 12 2.49 31.10 -12.46
C GLN A 12 4.02 31.18 -12.55
N THR A 13 4.64 32.07 -11.77
CA THR A 13 6.10 32.17 -11.68
C THR A 13 6.69 30.89 -11.09
N TRP A 14 6.17 30.40 -9.97
CA TRP A 14 6.61 29.15 -9.35
C TRP A 14 6.49 27.96 -10.30
N ARG A 15 5.36 27.80 -11.00
CA ARG A 15 5.17 26.71 -11.95
C ARG A 15 6.19 26.76 -13.08
N ARG A 16 6.44 27.96 -13.66
CA ARG A 16 7.47 28.12 -14.69
C ARG A 16 8.84 27.71 -14.16
N THR A 17 9.20 28.13 -12.95
CA THR A 17 10.49 27.77 -12.33
C THR A 17 10.60 26.27 -12.07
N LEU A 18 9.53 25.62 -11.60
CA LEU A 18 9.50 24.16 -11.40
C LEU A 18 9.67 23.38 -12.70
N GLN A 19 9.27 23.95 -13.84
CA GLN A 19 9.40 23.35 -15.17
C GLN A 19 10.76 23.61 -15.84
N MET A 20 11.57 24.55 -15.32
CA MET A 20 12.89 24.81 -15.88
C MET A 20 13.83 23.64 -15.65
N ARG A 21 14.60 23.25 -16.68
CA ARG A 21 15.67 22.27 -16.53
C ARG A 21 16.87 22.95 -15.86
N THR A 22 17.06 22.65 -14.58
CA THR A 22 18.22 23.06 -13.78
C THR A 22 18.97 21.83 -13.28
N ASP A 23 20.13 22.01 -12.64
CA ASP A 23 20.80 20.91 -11.95
C ASP A 23 19.94 20.38 -10.80
N ALA A 24 20.14 19.11 -10.42
CA ALA A 24 19.29 18.42 -9.45
C ALA A 24 19.24 19.11 -8.07
N GLN A 25 20.36 19.70 -7.64
CA GLN A 25 20.43 20.37 -6.33
C GLN A 25 19.66 21.68 -6.35
N THR A 26 19.84 22.50 -7.39
CA THR A 26 19.11 23.73 -7.61
C THR A 26 17.60 23.47 -7.72
N GLN A 27 17.20 22.44 -8.47
CA GLN A 27 15.80 22.03 -8.58
C GLN A 27 15.21 21.67 -7.21
N THR A 28 15.95 20.89 -6.41
CA THR A 28 15.53 20.48 -5.07
C THR A 28 15.37 21.68 -4.13
N ASN A 29 16.31 22.64 -4.18
CA ASN A 29 16.24 23.85 -3.39
C ASN A 29 15.02 24.71 -3.77
N PHE A 30 14.70 24.82 -5.06
CA PHE A 30 13.51 25.52 -5.52
C PHE A 30 12.22 24.83 -5.08
N GLN A 31 12.13 23.50 -5.22
CA GLN A 31 11.00 22.71 -4.72
C GLN A 31 10.79 22.94 -3.22
N CYS A 32 11.87 22.88 -2.43
CA CYS A 32 11.81 23.16 -0.99
C CYS A 32 11.31 24.57 -0.70
N ARG A 33 11.75 25.57 -1.47
CA ARG A 33 11.34 26.97 -1.28
C ARG A 33 9.86 27.17 -1.58
N VAL A 34 9.40 26.72 -2.75
CA VAL A 34 7.98 26.81 -3.15
C VAL A 34 7.07 26.14 -2.12
N LEU A 35 7.42 24.92 -1.68
CA LEU A 35 6.63 24.21 -0.67
C LEU A 35 6.65 24.91 0.69
N SER A 36 7.76 25.56 1.07
CA SER A 36 7.84 26.33 2.32
C SER A 36 6.95 27.57 2.27
N ASP A 37 7.01 28.32 1.16
CA ASP A 37 6.20 29.52 0.95
C ASP A 37 4.70 29.15 0.94
N LEU A 38 4.33 28.04 0.30
CA LEU A 38 2.96 27.50 0.35
C LEU A 38 2.53 27.09 1.76
N GLN A 39 3.40 26.38 2.49
CA GLN A 39 3.10 25.95 3.85
C GLN A 39 2.87 27.15 4.78
N GLU A 40 3.71 28.19 4.67
CA GLU A 40 3.56 29.42 5.43
C GLU A 40 2.24 30.12 5.10
N LEU A 41 1.92 30.26 3.81
CA LEU A 41 0.65 30.85 3.36
C LEU A 41 -0.57 30.11 3.91
N LEU A 42 -0.58 28.77 3.82
CA LEU A 42 -1.67 27.94 4.33
C LEU A 42 -1.79 28.03 5.86
N THR A 43 -0.67 28.12 6.58
CA THR A 43 -0.68 28.21 8.04
C THR A 43 -1.20 29.58 8.51
N LEU A 44 -0.82 30.65 7.80
CA LEU A 44 -1.34 31.99 8.07
C LEU A 44 -2.85 32.05 7.85
N GLU A 45 -3.35 31.45 6.77
CA GLU A 45 -4.80 31.40 6.51
C GLU A 45 -5.54 30.64 7.60
N GLU A 46 -5.03 29.48 8.05
CA GLU A 46 -5.65 28.72 9.13
C GLU A 46 -5.70 29.53 10.45
N HIS A 47 -4.66 30.33 10.70
CA HIS A 47 -4.61 31.20 11.87
C HIS A 47 -5.61 32.36 11.78
N GLU A 48 -5.66 33.04 10.64
CA GLU A 48 -6.62 34.15 10.38
C GLU A 48 -8.06 33.65 10.48
N ALA A 49 -8.39 32.52 9.84
CA ALA A 49 -9.73 31.93 9.91
C ALA A 49 -10.12 31.52 11.35
N SER A 50 -9.15 31.05 12.14
CA SER A 50 -9.37 30.72 13.55
C SER A 50 -9.61 31.96 14.42
N GLN A 51 -8.84 33.03 14.20
CA GLN A 51 -9.02 34.30 14.90
C GLN A 51 -10.39 34.91 14.60
N GLN A 52 -10.76 34.98 13.33
CA GLN A 52 -12.06 35.49 12.90
C GLN A 52 -13.22 34.68 13.50
N ARG A 53 -13.12 33.36 13.53
CA ARG A 53 -14.15 32.51 14.17
C ARG A 53 -14.28 32.82 15.66
N ASN A 54 -13.18 33.05 16.37
CA ASN A 54 -13.22 33.43 17.78
C ASN A 54 -13.84 34.82 17.98
N GLU A 55 -13.51 35.78 17.12
CA GLU A 55 -14.07 37.14 17.15
C GLU A 55 -15.59 37.14 16.86
N GLN A 56 -16.05 36.32 15.91
CA GLN A 56 -17.47 36.12 15.61
C GLN A 56 -18.24 35.48 16.77
N LEU A 57 -17.62 34.57 17.53
CA LEU A 57 -18.23 34.01 18.74
C LEU A 57 -18.36 35.06 19.85
N THR A 58 -17.50 36.08 19.86
CA THR A 58 -17.53 37.17 20.85
C THR A 58 -18.33 38.40 20.41
N SER A 59 -18.62 38.56 19.13
CA SER A 59 -19.34 39.73 18.60
C SER A 59 -20.74 39.35 18.09
N ASN A 60 -21.77 40.00 18.64
CA ASN A 60 -23.18 39.77 18.28
C ASN A 60 -23.57 40.24 16.85
N ASN A 61 -22.62 40.65 16.01
CA ASN A 61 -22.88 41.19 14.68
C ASN A 61 -22.38 40.23 13.58
N GLY A 62 -23.27 39.33 13.16
CA GLY A 62 -23.02 38.37 12.08
C GLY A 62 -23.16 38.95 10.67
N ALA A 63 -22.36 39.95 10.31
CA ALA A 63 -22.28 40.44 8.94
C ALA A 63 -20.93 40.05 8.30
N ILE A 64 -20.90 38.90 7.64
CA ILE A 64 -19.78 38.45 6.80
C ILE A 64 -19.97 39.05 5.40
N GLY A 65 -19.00 39.84 4.93
CA GLY A 65 -19.08 40.61 3.67
C GLY A 65 -18.68 39.79 2.43
N ALA A 66 -19.34 40.05 1.30
CA ALA A 66 -19.15 39.34 0.03
C ALA A 66 -17.73 39.41 -0.58
N GLU A 67 -16.90 40.39 -0.18
CA GLU A 67 -15.51 40.52 -0.65
C GLU A 67 -14.59 39.42 -0.10
N GLU A 68 -14.90 38.88 1.07
CA GLU A 68 -14.09 37.85 1.76
C GLU A 68 -14.12 36.50 1.01
N ASN A 69 -15.23 36.20 0.35
CA ASN A 69 -15.39 35.00 -0.48
C ASN A 69 -14.50 35.02 -1.73
N ALA A 70 -14.23 36.21 -2.30
CA ALA A 70 -13.38 36.34 -3.48
C ALA A 70 -11.91 36.05 -3.14
N GLU A 71 -11.46 36.42 -1.94
CA GLU A 71 -10.09 36.18 -1.51
C GLU A 71 -9.80 34.72 -1.19
N ALA A 72 -10.74 34.03 -0.53
CA ALA A 72 -10.64 32.59 -0.27
C ALA A 72 -10.54 31.78 -1.59
N GLY A 73 -11.23 32.23 -2.64
CA GLY A 73 -11.18 31.60 -3.97
C GLY A 73 -9.80 31.60 -4.61
N TYR A 74 -8.94 32.60 -4.34
CA TYR A 74 -7.59 32.64 -4.91
C TYR A 74 -6.71 31.52 -4.36
N LEU A 75 -6.79 31.22 -3.07
CA LEU A 75 -5.99 30.17 -2.45
C LEU A 75 -6.38 28.78 -2.98
N VAL A 76 -7.67 28.51 -3.11
CA VAL A 76 -8.19 27.27 -3.72
C VAL A 76 -7.64 27.10 -5.13
N SER A 77 -7.74 28.14 -5.96
CA SER A 77 -7.22 28.13 -7.34
C SER A 77 -5.71 27.85 -7.37
N CYS A 78 -4.94 28.50 -6.49
CA CYS A 78 -3.49 28.32 -6.39
C CYS A 78 -3.11 26.86 -6.06
N ILE A 79 -3.81 26.25 -5.09
CA ILE A 79 -3.55 24.87 -4.69
C ILE A 79 -3.95 23.88 -5.80
N GLN A 80 -5.11 24.09 -6.43
CA GLN A 80 -5.55 23.25 -7.55
C GLN A 80 -4.59 23.33 -8.74
N GLU A 81 -4.07 24.52 -9.01
CA GLU A 81 -3.05 24.75 -10.04
C GLU A 81 -1.75 23.98 -9.75
N LEU A 82 -1.24 24.03 -8.52
CA LEU A 82 0.02 23.37 -8.16
C LEU A 82 -0.15 21.91 -7.75
N TYR A 83 -1.38 21.41 -7.68
CA TYR A 83 -1.70 20.08 -7.15
C TYR A 83 -0.85 18.96 -7.77
N GLN A 84 -0.76 18.90 -9.10
CA GLN A 84 0.01 17.86 -9.79
C GLN A 84 1.51 17.96 -9.48
N ASP A 85 2.04 19.17 -9.33
CA ASP A 85 3.44 19.38 -9.00
C ASP A 85 3.74 18.98 -7.54
N ILE A 86 2.84 19.31 -6.60
CA ILE A 86 2.93 18.86 -5.20
C ILE A 86 2.84 17.33 -5.13
N GLN A 87 1.94 16.72 -5.90
CA GLN A 87 1.83 15.27 -6.02
C GLN A 87 3.12 14.64 -6.54
N ARG A 88 3.77 15.21 -7.56
CA ARG A 88 5.08 14.72 -8.03
C ARG A 88 6.17 14.88 -6.97
N MET A 89 6.14 15.98 -6.21
CA MET A 89 7.13 16.26 -5.15
C MET A 89 7.06 15.27 -3.98
N VAL A 90 5.90 14.65 -3.72
CA VAL A 90 5.75 13.53 -2.77
C VAL A 90 6.62 12.32 -3.16
N PHE A 91 6.86 12.12 -4.46
CA PHE A 91 7.70 11.04 -4.98
C PHE A 91 9.14 11.51 -5.29
N CYS A 92 9.57 12.64 -4.74
CA CYS A 92 10.95 13.11 -4.91
C CYS A 92 11.93 12.25 -4.07
N ASN A 93 13.16 12.06 -4.57
CA ASN A 93 14.20 11.35 -3.83
C ASN A 93 14.72 12.13 -2.60
N ASP A 94 14.62 13.46 -2.59
CA ASP A 94 15.05 14.27 -1.44
C ASP A 94 13.99 14.27 -0.34
N ARG A 95 14.38 13.82 0.86
CA ARG A 95 13.51 13.74 2.04
C ARG A 95 12.91 15.08 2.47
N ARG A 96 13.61 16.20 2.27
CA ARG A 96 13.14 17.54 2.65
C ARG A 96 11.99 17.98 1.76
N VAL A 97 12.07 17.66 0.46
CA VAL A 97 11.00 17.92 -0.50
C VAL A 97 9.76 17.09 -0.15
N ARG A 98 9.93 15.78 0.08
CA ARG A 98 8.81 14.88 0.45
C ARG A 98 8.12 15.34 1.73
N LEU A 99 8.88 15.64 2.79
CA LEU A 99 8.32 16.08 4.08
C LEU A 99 7.48 17.34 3.91
N LYS A 100 8.01 18.36 3.23
CA LYS A 100 7.28 19.61 2.99
C LYS A 100 6.04 19.39 2.12
N ALA A 101 6.13 18.52 1.11
CA ALA A 101 4.99 18.19 0.26
C ALA A 101 3.87 17.51 1.06
N VAL A 102 4.19 16.57 1.95
CA VAL A 102 3.20 15.94 2.86
C VAL A 102 2.58 16.96 3.81
N MET A 103 3.36 17.89 4.35
CA MET A 103 2.83 18.95 5.23
C MET A 103 1.84 19.85 4.49
N VAL A 104 2.18 20.27 3.26
CA VAL A 104 1.29 21.03 2.39
C VAL A 104 0.02 20.24 2.08
N PHE A 105 0.14 18.96 1.69
CA PHE A 105 -1.02 18.07 1.50
C PHE A 105 -1.92 18.00 2.74
N GLY A 106 -1.32 17.84 3.92
CA GLY A 106 -2.06 17.76 5.18
C GLY A 106 -2.82 19.03 5.50
N LEU A 107 -2.22 20.21 5.27
CA LEU A 107 -2.89 21.50 5.43
C LEU A 107 -4.03 21.66 4.42
N SER A 108 -3.76 21.39 3.14
CA SER A 108 -4.75 21.53 2.07
C SER A 108 -5.96 20.61 2.24
N VAL A 109 -5.77 19.37 2.70
CA VAL A 109 -6.88 18.45 3.01
C VAL A 109 -7.66 18.92 4.24
N ARG A 110 -6.97 19.36 5.30
CA ARG A 110 -7.61 19.80 6.55
C ARG A 110 -8.46 21.06 6.36
N GLN A 111 -8.00 21.98 5.53
CA GLN A 111 -8.70 23.21 5.17
C GLN A 111 -9.80 23.01 4.10
N GLY A 112 -9.92 21.80 3.53
CA GLY A 112 -10.92 21.51 2.50
C GLY A 112 -10.59 22.08 1.12
N LEU A 113 -9.34 22.47 0.87
CA LEU A 113 -8.88 22.97 -0.44
C LEU A 113 -8.70 21.83 -1.45
N ILE A 114 -8.47 20.61 -0.96
CA ILE A 114 -8.34 19.39 -1.74
C ILE A 114 -9.28 18.33 -1.17
N LEU A 115 -9.95 17.59 -2.04
CA LEU A 115 -10.78 16.45 -1.63
C LEU A 115 -9.87 15.33 -1.06
N PRO A 116 -10.18 14.75 0.12
CA PRO A 116 -9.37 13.69 0.71
C PRO A 116 -9.10 12.53 -0.24
N VAL A 117 -10.09 12.18 -1.06
CA VAL A 117 -10.04 11.09 -2.04
C VAL A 117 -8.80 11.18 -2.94
N VAL A 118 -8.43 12.36 -3.44
CA VAL A 118 -7.28 12.50 -4.35
C VAL A 118 -5.93 12.46 -3.60
N ALA A 119 -5.91 12.80 -2.31
CA ALA A 119 -4.70 12.81 -1.49
C ALA A 119 -4.36 11.44 -0.89
N VAL A 120 -5.36 10.56 -0.69
CA VAL A 120 -5.18 9.25 -0.05
C VAL A 120 -4.06 8.42 -0.69
N PRO A 121 -4.00 8.24 -2.03
CA PRO A 121 -2.95 7.43 -2.64
C PRO A 121 -1.54 7.89 -2.26
N CYS A 122 -1.28 9.20 -2.36
CA CYS A 122 0.02 9.79 -2.06
C CYS A 122 0.36 9.69 -0.56
N LEU A 123 -0.62 9.90 0.32
CA LEU A 123 -0.41 9.78 1.76
C LEU A 123 -0.08 8.34 2.16
N VAL A 124 -0.78 7.35 1.59
CA VAL A 124 -0.46 5.93 1.82
C VAL A 124 0.90 5.57 1.23
N ALA A 125 1.26 6.12 0.06
CA ALA A 125 2.56 5.89 -0.54
C ALA A 125 3.70 6.42 0.33
N VAL A 126 3.58 7.64 0.86
CA VAL A 126 4.59 8.22 1.75
C VAL A 126 4.61 7.58 3.13
N TYR A 127 3.51 6.94 3.55
CA TYR A 127 3.54 6.13 4.75
C TYR A 127 4.56 4.98 4.66
N ALA A 128 4.93 4.55 3.45
CA ALA A 128 6.00 3.58 3.22
C ALA A 128 7.42 4.17 3.13
N ASP A 129 7.61 5.48 3.39
CA ASP A 129 8.93 6.13 3.42
C ASP A 129 9.80 5.51 4.52
N ARG A 130 10.95 4.96 4.13
CA ARG A 130 11.85 4.27 5.06
C ARG A 130 12.85 5.18 5.73
N GLU A 131 13.25 6.22 5.02
CA GLU A 131 14.33 7.12 5.42
C GLU A 131 13.84 8.12 6.47
N GLU A 132 12.66 8.70 6.25
CA GLU A 132 12.18 9.83 7.05
C GLU A 132 10.95 9.46 7.88
N ARG A 133 11.17 9.17 9.17
CA ARG A 133 10.08 8.87 10.12
C ARG A 133 9.05 10.00 10.21
N SER A 134 9.49 11.26 10.11
CA SER A 134 8.61 12.41 10.18
C SER A 134 7.56 12.39 9.06
N CYS A 135 7.93 11.96 7.84
CA CYS A 135 7.01 11.81 6.72
C CYS A 135 5.90 10.80 7.06
N ARG A 136 6.28 9.63 7.58
CA ARG A 136 5.33 8.59 8.00
C ARG A 136 4.38 9.07 9.08
N ASP A 137 4.90 9.73 10.11
CA ASP A 137 4.10 10.19 11.24
C ASP A 137 3.07 11.25 10.80
N HIS A 138 3.44 12.17 9.91
CA HIS A 138 2.50 13.15 9.35
C HIS A 138 1.45 12.49 8.45
N ALA A 139 1.88 11.63 7.52
CA ALA A 139 0.97 10.89 6.65
C ALA A 139 -0.05 10.08 7.46
N HIS A 140 0.40 9.41 8.52
CA HIS A 140 -0.46 8.63 9.41
C HIS A 140 -1.52 9.49 10.09
N ARG A 141 -1.14 10.61 10.70
CA ARG A 141 -2.10 11.51 11.37
C ARG A 141 -3.15 12.05 10.40
N ILE A 142 -2.74 12.40 9.17
CA ILE A 142 -3.66 12.87 8.14
C ILE A 142 -4.61 11.73 7.73
N LEU A 143 -4.09 10.53 7.47
CA LEU A 143 -4.90 9.35 7.12
C LEU A 143 -5.88 8.98 8.23
N GLN A 144 -5.47 9.03 9.51
CA GLN A 144 -6.35 8.80 10.65
C GLN A 144 -7.48 9.83 10.69
N SER A 145 -7.16 11.11 10.53
CA SER A 145 -8.16 12.17 10.44
C SER A 145 -9.14 11.97 9.26
N ILE A 146 -8.66 11.47 8.11
CA ILE A 146 -9.53 11.11 6.98
C ILE A 146 -10.37 9.90 7.32
N ALA A 147 -9.82 8.88 7.99
CA ALA A 147 -10.57 7.69 8.41
C ALA A 147 -11.72 8.04 9.34
N GLU A 148 -11.52 8.99 10.26
CA GLU A 148 -12.51 9.45 11.23
C GLU A 148 -13.62 10.30 10.57
N ARG A 149 -13.25 11.22 9.66
CA ARG A 149 -14.19 12.19 9.08
C ARG A 149 -14.81 11.76 7.74
N HIS A 150 -14.03 11.07 6.92
CA HIS A 150 -14.37 10.69 5.55
C HIS A 150 -13.98 9.23 5.24
N PRO A 151 -14.44 8.23 6.03
CA PRO A 151 -14.00 6.84 5.91
C PRO A 151 -14.14 6.27 4.50
N LEU A 152 -15.25 6.57 3.82
CA LEU A 152 -15.50 6.05 2.46
C LEU A 152 -14.45 6.51 1.44
N MET A 153 -13.94 7.74 1.57
CA MET A 153 -12.91 8.29 0.68
C MET A 153 -11.55 7.63 0.89
N LEU A 154 -11.23 7.24 2.13
CA LEU A 154 -10.07 6.41 2.42
C LEU A 154 -10.22 5.05 1.73
N TYR A 155 -11.33 4.36 2.01
CA TYR A 155 -11.53 2.97 1.60
C TYR A 155 -11.49 2.77 0.09
N SER A 156 -12.02 3.73 -0.67
CA SER A 156 -12.04 3.64 -2.13
C SER A 156 -10.65 3.67 -2.75
N HIS A 157 -9.64 4.26 -2.09
CA HIS A 157 -8.36 4.60 -2.72
C HIS A 157 -7.12 4.07 -1.98
N VAL A 158 -7.27 3.36 -0.86
CA VAL A 158 -6.14 2.69 -0.18
C VAL A 158 -5.39 1.74 -1.11
N LEU A 159 -6.10 0.98 -1.96
CA LEU A 159 -5.44 0.07 -2.91
C LEU A 159 -4.47 0.83 -3.84
N SER A 160 -4.92 1.95 -4.43
CA SER A 160 -4.06 2.77 -5.29
C SER A 160 -2.81 3.24 -4.54
N GLY A 161 -3.00 3.69 -3.29
CA GLY A 161 -1.89 4.11 -2.45
C GLY A 161 -0.90 3.01 -2.10
N ILE A 162 -1.37 1.79 -1.82
CA ILE A 162 -0.49 0.62 -1.60
C ILE A 162 0.28 0.29 -2.89
N LEU A 163 -0.35 0.39 -4.07
CA LEU A 163 0.34 0.17 -5.34
C LEU A 163 1.41 1.23 -5.62
N GLU A 164 1.18 2.48 -5.22
CA GLU A 164 2.15 3.59 -5.32
C GLU A 164 3.23 3.54 -4.24
N SER A 165 2.95 2.89 -3.10
CA SER A 165 3.88 2.81 -1.97
C SER A 165 5.18 2.07 -2.29
N PHE A 166 5.14 1.14 -3.26
CA PHE A 166 6.36 0.51 -3.79
C PHE A 166 7.34 1.56 -4.35
N HIS A 167 6.84 2.58 -5.06
CA HIS A 167 7.70 3.59 -5.68
C HIS A 167 8.44 4.41 -4.63
N VAL A 168 7.74 4.89 -3.59
CA VAL A 168 8.37 5.62 -2.48
C VAL A 168 9.32 4.71 -1.71
N ALA A 169 8.91 3.48 -1.39
CA ALA A 169 9.76 2.53 -0.68
C ALA A 169 11.04 2.23 -1.47
N TYR A 170 10.93 2.02 -2.78
CA TYR A 170 12.06 1.77 -3.67
C TYR A 170 13.00 2.97 -3.77
N LEU A 171 12.47 4.18 -4.02
CA LEU A 171 13.27 5.41 -4.10
C LEU A 171 14.04 5.68 -2.81
N THR A 172 13.40 5.49 -1.66
CA THR A 172 13.99 5.79 -0.34
C THR A 172 14.86 4.66 0.23
N SER A 173 14.93 3.53 -0.46
CA SER A 173 15.58 2.34 0.06
C SER A 173 17.10 2.34 0.03
N GLY A 174 17.73 3.26 -0.71
CA GLY A 174 19.18 3.27 -0.90
C GLY A 174 19.69 1.93 -1.47
N ASN A 175 20.46 1.19 -0.66
CA ASN A 175 21.11 -0.07 -1.06
C ASN A 175 20.28 -1.33 -0.75
N VAL A 176 19.04 -1.23 -0.24
CA VAL A 176 18.23 -2.43 0.04
C VAL A 176 17.89 -3.12 -1.28
N THR A 177 18.33 -4.37 -1.41
CA THR A 177 18.26 -5.13 -2.67
C THR A 177 16.97 -5.94 -2.81
N SER A 178 16.29 -6.27 -1.71
CA SER A 178 15.13 -7.16 -1.72
C SER A 178 13.80 -6.42 -1.62
N PRO A 179 12.85 -6.63 -2.57
CA PRO A 179 11.49 -6.07 -2.48
C PRO A 179 10.75 -6.49 -1.20
N SER A 180 11.03 -7.68 -0.66
CA SER A 180 10.45 -8.12 0.61
C SER A 180 10.90 -7.27 1.78
N ASP A 181 12.18 -6.91 1.80
CA ASP A 181 12.70 -6.06 2.86
C ASP A 181 12.02 -4.71 2.82
N LEU A 182 11.66 -4.17 1.63
CA LEU A 182 10.92 -2.92 1.46
C LEU A 182 9.48 -2.98 1.99
N ALA A 183 8.84 -4.13 1.90
CA ALA A 183 7.45 -4.34 2.31
C ALA A 183 7.27 -4.47 3.83
N ILE A 184 8.31 -4.86 4.56
CA ILE A 184 8.23 -5.26 5.97
C ILE A 184 8.91 -4.26 6.89
N ASP A 185 8.20 -3.75 7.90
CA ASP A 185 8.81 -2.96 8.96
C ASP A 185 9.72 -3.85 9.81
N GLN A 186 11.02 -3.55 9.81
CA GLN A 186 12.04 -4.36 10.47
C GLN A 186 11.84 -4.46 11.99
N ARG A 187 11.17 -3.47 12.60
CA ARG A 187 10.94 -3.45 14.05
C ARG A 187 9.79 -4.36 14.46
N SER A 188 8.68 -4.30 13.72
CA SER A 188 7.47 -5.05 14.06
C SER A 188 7.39 -6.41 13.37
N GLY A 189 8.11 -6.58 12.26
CA GLY A 189 8.02 -7.73 11.37
C GLY A 189 6.76 -7.75 10.50
N TYR A 190 5.82 -6.82 10.70
CA TYR A 190 4.61 -6.73 9.89
C TYR A 190 4.82 -5.89 8.63
N ALA A 191 3.87 -5.95 7.70
CA ALA A 191 3.89 -5.10 6.53
C ALA A 191 3.88 -3.62 6.94
N VAL A 192 4.68 -2.79 6.26
CA VAL A 192 4.82 -1.35 6.56
C VAL A 192 3.46 -0.64 6.52
N VAL A 193 2.57 -1.09 5.64
CA VAL A 193 1.22 -0.53 5.47
C VAL A 193 0.17 -1.09 6.44
N SER A 194 0.52 -2.03 7.33
CA SER A 194 -0.46 -2.67 8.25
C SER A 194 -1.27 -1.66 9.06
N PRO A 195 -0.68 -0.59 9.65
CA PRO A 195 -1.46 0.40 10.39
C PRO A 195 -2.49 1.16 9.54
N VAL A 196 -2.26 1.29 8.22
CA VAL A 196 -3.26 1.87 7.30
C VAL A 196 -4.35 0.86 6.99
N VAL A 197 -3.99 -0.41 6.80
CA VAL A 197 -4.96 -1.50 6.58
C VAL A 197 -5.86 -1.70 7.80
N ASP A 198 -5.34 -1.49 9.01
CA ASP A 198 -6.09 -1.58 10.26
C ASP A 198 -7.13 -0.46 10.44
N MET A 199 -7.02 0.64 9.69
CA MET A 199 -8.07 1.67 9.64
C MET A 199 -9.31 1.22 8.85
N LEU A 200 -9.21 0.09 8.12
CA LEU A 200 -10.29 -0.40 7.27
C LEU A 200 -11.23 -1.33 8.04
N PRO A 201 -12.55 -1.22 7.83
CA PRO A 201 -13.48 -2.21 8.37
C PRO A 201 -13.25 -3.57 7.71
N PRO A 202 -13.59 -4.69 8.38
CA PRO A 202 -13.27 -6.05 7.90
C PRO A 202 -13.71 -6.35 6.46
N LYS A 203 -14.87 -5.83 6.05
CA LYS A 203 -15.36 -5.99 4.67
C LYS A 203 -14.43 -5.31 3.66
N LYS A 204 -14.02 -4.06 3.92
CA LYS A 204 -13.14 -3.29 3.03
C LYS A 204 -11.71 -3.80 3.04
N ARG A 205 -11.25 -4.31 4.17
CA ARG A 205 -9.98 -5.01 4.28
C ARG A 205 -9.93 -6.26 3.39
N ARG A 206 -10.99 -7.08 3.38
CA ARG A 206 -11.10 -8.21 2.43
C ARG A 206 -11.12 -7.78 0.97
N GLU A 207 -11.90 -6.75 0.64
CA GLU A 207 -11.92 -6.17 -0.72
C GLU A 207 -10.52 -5.68 -1.14
N LEU A 208 -9.78 -5.04 -0.24
CA LEU A 208 -8.40 -4.62 -0.48
C LEU A 208 -7.48 -5.81 -0.77
N VAL A 209 -7.50 -6.85 0.07
CA VAL A 209 -6.64 -8.02 -0.11
C VAL A 209 -6.95 -8.73 -1.43
N VAL A 210 -8.23 -8.92 -1.75
CA VAL A 210 -8.64 -9.48 -3.06
C VAL A 210 -8.16 -8.59 -4.21
N GLY A 211 -8.21 -7.27 -4.04
CA GLY A 211 -7.65 -6.32 -5.01
C GLY A 211 -6.15 -6.50 -5.24
N ILE A 212 -5.36 -6.67 -4.16
CA ILE A 212 -3.91 -6.94 -4.26
C ILE A 212 -3.65 -8.31 -4.91
N LEU A 213 -4.41 -9.35 -4.55
CA LEU A 213 -4.33 -10.66 -5.21
C LEU A 213 -4.65 -10.58 -6.70
N GLY A 214 -5.63 -9.75 -7.09
CA GLY A 214 -5.93 -9.47 -8.48
C GLY A 214 -4.74 -8.85 -9.23
N GLN A 215 -3.94 -8.01 -8.58
CA GLN A 215 -2.72 -7.46 -9.17
C GLN A 215 -1.62 -8.52 -9.34
N LEU A 216 -1.48 -9.45 -8.39
CA LEU A 216 -0.56 -10.60 -8.51
C LEU A 216 -0.99 -11.59 -9.61
N ALA A 217 -2.29 -11.72 -9.83
CA ALA A 217 -2.86 -12.63 -10.83
C ALA A 217 -2.99 -12.02 -12.23
N SER A 218 -2.96 -10.70 -12.37
CA SER A 218 -3.17 -10.00 -13.65
C SER A 218 -1.98 -10.16 -14.60
N ASP A 219 -2.25 -10.54 -15.86
CA ASP A 219 -1.26 -10.52 -16.96
C ASP A 219 -1.05 -9.14 -17.56
N LYS A 220 -1.98 -8.21 -17.30
CA LYS A 220 -1.87 -6.85 -17.77
C LYS A 220 -0.83 -6.13 -16.93
N GLY A 221 0.44 -6.25 -17.32
CA GLY A 221 1.48 -5.30 -16.92
C GLY A 221 0.92 -3.90 -17.11
N GLU A 222 1.04 -3.07 -16.07
CA GLU A 222 0.41 -1.75 -15.89
C GLU A 222 -0.02 -1.08 -17.22
N GLN A 223 -1.26 -1.32 -17.65
CA GLN A 223 -1.84 -0.52 -18.73
C GLN A 223 -2.14 0.87 -18.17
N LYS A 224 -1.21 1.79 -18.40
CA LYS A 224 -1.32 3.25 -18.27
C LYS A 224 -2.12 3.72 -17.04
N THR A 225 -1.47 3.79 -15.88
CA THR A 225 -1.79 4.86 -14.93
C THR A 225 -0.99 6.08 -15.38
N GLU A 226 -1.69 7.11 -15.85
CA GLU A 226 -1.16 8.31 -16.52
C GLU A 226 -0.27 9.20 -15.64
N VAL A 227 0.97 8.78 -15.30
CA VAL A 227 2.05 9.72 -14.96
C VAL A 227 3.42 9.11 -15.32
N GLN A 228 3.63 8.70 -16.57
CA GLN A 228 4.99 8.49 -17.07
C GLN A 228 5.16 9.11 -18.47
N PRO A 229 6.22 9.92 -18.70
CA PRO A 229 6.53 10.44 -20.02
C PRO A 229 6.99 9.30 -20.94
N GLN A 230 6.50 9.32 -22.17
CA GLN A 230 6.79 8.34 -23.22
C GLN A 230 8.30 8.30 -23.55
N CYS A 231 8.95 7.12 -23.54
CA CYS A 231 10.09 6.83 -24.43
C CYS A 231 10.48 5.34 -24.52
N ASN A 232 10.88 4.94 -25.74
CA ASN A 232 11.84 3.91 -26.23
C ASN A 232 11.94 2.51 -25.58
N SER A 233 12.26 1.51 -26.42
CA SER A 233 12.36 0.07 -26.10
C SER A 233 13.36 -0.28 -24.97
N ALA A 234 14.38 0.53 -24.71
CA ALA A 234 15.27 0.35 -23.55
C ALA A 234 14.56 0.55 -22.19
N ASN A 235 13.50 1.38 -22.13
CA ASN A 235 12.70 1.56 -20.91
C ASN A 235 11.79 0.37 -20.62
N GLN A 236 11.41 -0.42 -21.63
CA GLN A 236 10.59 -1.61 -21.39
C GLN A 236 11.32 -2.58 -20.44
N ARG A 237 12.66 -2.67 -20.50
CA ARG A 237 13.47 -3.53 -19.61
C ARG A 237 13.34 -3.15 -18.15
N HIS A 238 13.55 -1.87 -17.84
CA HIS A 238 13.38 -1.36 -16.48
C HIS A 238 11.95 -1.55 -15.98
N ASN A 239 10.96 -1.44 -16.86
CA ASN A 239 9.56 -1.64 -16.50
C ASN A 239 9.24 -3.08 -16.11
N HIS A 240 9.76 -4.11 -16.81
CA HIS A 240 9.48 -5.51 -16.46
C HIS A 240 10.12 -5.88 -15.12
N GLN A 241 11.38 -5.50 -14.88
CA GLN A 241 12.04 -5.78 -13.60
C GLN A 241 11.40 -5.02 -12.44
N HIS A 242 11.03 -3.76 -12.67
CA HIS A 242 10.32 -2.94 -11.69
C HIS A 242 8.94 -3.54 -11.39
N HIS A 243 8.23 -4.04 -12.41
CA HIS A 243 6.96 -4.73 -12.23
C HIS A 243 7.12 -6.02 -11.40
N LYS A 244 8.09 -6.88 -11.73
CA LYS A 244 8.37 -8.09 -10.94
C LYS A 244 8.70 -7.76 -9.48
N SER A 245 9.53 -6.75 -9.27
CA SER A 245 9.88 -6.26 -7.93
C SER A 245 8.66 -5.74 -7.18
N LYS A 246 7.77 -5.01 -7.87
CA LYS A 246 6.49 -4.54 -7.31
C LYS A 246 5.58 -5.69 -6.92
N LEU A 247 5.43 -6.73 -7.75
CA LEU A 247 4.62 -7.90 -7.38
C LEU A 247 5.22 -8.64 -6.18
N ALA A 248 6.55 -8.81 -6.12
CA ALA A 248 7.22 -9.40 -4.96
C ALA A 248 6.99 -8.57 -3.68
N TYR A 249 7.05 -7.23 -3.79
CA TYR A 249 6.71 -6.30 -2.70
C TYR A 249 5.26 -6.49 -2.23
N LEU A 250 4.30 -6.60 -3.15
CA LEU A 250 2.89 -6.83 -2.80
C LEU A 250 2.65 -8.20 -2.15
N ALA A 251 3.32 -9.26 -2.63
CA ALA A 251 3.25 -10.57 -2.02
C ALA A 251 3.82 -10.55 -0.58
N ALA A 252 4.93 -9.84 -0.38
CA ALA A 252 5.53 -9.66 0.94
C ALA A 252 4.65 -8.83 1.90
N ILE A 253 3.93 -7.81 1.37
CA ILE A 253 2.89 -7.11 2.15
C ILE A 253 1.87 -8.14 2.63
N LEU A 254 1.25 -8.90 1.71
CA LEU A 254 0.19 -9.86 2.07
C LEU A 254 0.69 -10.88 3.09
N ALA A 255 1.85 -11.49 2.88
CA ALA A 255 2.39 -12.47 3.82
C ALA A 255 2.60 -11.92 5.24
N SER A 256 2.88 -10.62 5.35
CA SER A 256 3.27 -9.94 6.58
C SER A 256 2.16 -9.05 7.17
N LEU A 257 0.95 -9.06 6.63
CA LEU A 257 -0.17 -8.27 7.20
C LEU A 257 -0.53 -8.76 8.61
N ASP A 258 -0.97 -7.84 9.48
CA ASP A 258 -1.53 -8.17 10.80
C ASP A 258 -2.97 -8.69 10.67
N TYR A 259 -3.12 -9.95 10.29
CA TYR A 259 -4.42 -10.65 10.20
C TYR A 259 -5.14 -10.69 11.56
N GLY A 260 -6.46 -10.44 11.56
CA GLY A 260 -7.24 -10.34 12.79
C GLY A 260 -7.21 -8.97 13.47
N GLY A 261 -6.19 -8.15 13.19
CA GLY A 261 -6.08 -6.72 13.50
C GLY A 261 -6.00 -6.38 14.99
N SER A 262 -5.23 -5.35 15.33
CA SER A 262 -5.42 -4.62 16.58
C SER A 262 -6.52 -3.60 16.36
N SER A 263 -7.78 -4.03 16.49
CA SER A 263 -8.94 -3.13 16.41
C SER A 263 -8.77 -2.01 17.45
N ALA A 264 -8.29 -0.84 17.02
CA ALA A 264 -8.16 0.34 17.84
C ALA A 264 -9.57 0.72 18.34
N GLY A 265 -9.83 0.48 19.62
CA GLY A 265 -11.03 0.96 20.31
C GLY A 265 -12.05 -0.09 20.78
N TYR A 266 -12.00 -1.33 20.30
CA TYR A 266 -12.83 -2.41 20.85
C TYR A 266 -11.96 -3.47 21.52
N ARG A 267 -12.17 -3.69 22.82
CA ARG A 267 -11.67 -4.84 23.58
C ARG A 267 -12.28 -6.12 23.00
N SER A 268 -11.77 -6.55 21.85
CA SER A 268 -12.06 -7.85 21.28
C SER A 268 -11.44 -8.90 22.20
N THR A 269 -12.24 -9.86 22.65
CA THR A 269 -11.72 -11.07 23.30
C THR A 269 -10.69 -11.75 22.40
N ALA A 270 -9.69 -12.41 22.98
CA ALA A 270 -8.67 -13.15 22.22
C ALA A 270 -9.33 -14.10 21.19
N ASP A 271 -10.39 -14.80 21.60
CA ASP A 271 -11.19 -15.69 20.76
C ASP A 271 -11.74 -15.03 19.49
N SER A 272 -12.24 -13.80 19.60
CA SER A 272 -12.78 -13.07 18.45
C SER A 272 -11.69 -12.55 17.52
N LYS A 273 -10.48 -12.26 18.02
CA LYS A 273 -9.33 -11.90 17.18
C LYS A 273 -8.86 -13.12 16.38
N THR A 274 -8.69 -14.27 17.03
CA THR A 274 -8.30 -15.52 16.35
C THR A 274 -9.35 -15.97 15.35
N LYS A 275 -10.65 -15.87 15.67
CA LYS A 275 -11.70 -16.23 14.71
C LYS A 275 -11.60 -15.35 13.46
N ARG A 276 -11.46 -14.03 13.62
CA ARG A 276 -11.29 -13.09 12.49
C ARG A 276 -10.04 -13.40 11.68
N PHE A 277 -8.91 -13.63 12.33
CA PHE A 277 -7.67 -14.06 11.69
C PHE A 277 -7.91 -15.30 10.81
N ARG A 278 -8.56 -16.33 11.36
CA ARG A 278 -8.82 -17.57 10.63
C ARG A 278 -9.75 -17.39 9.43
N ASP A 279 -10.85 -16.66 9.64
CA ASP A 279 -11.83 -16.38 8.59
C ASP A 279 -11.19 -15.56 7.44
N GLU A 280 -10.32 -14.60 7.78
CA GLU A 280 -9.63 -13.75 6.81
C GLU A 280 -8.60 -14.56 6.00
N ILE A 281 -7.70 -15.30 6.67
CA ILE A 281 -6.71 -16.14 5.98
C ILE A 281 -7.39 -17.22 5.13
N SER A 282 -8.44 -17.87 5.62
CA SER A 282 -9.16 -18.89 4.84
C SER A 282 -9.73 -18.30 3.54
N THR A 283 -10.32 -17.09 3.62
CA THR A 283 -10.84 -16.39 2.43
C THR A 283 -9.71 -16.10 1.43
N ILE A 284 -8.55 -15.67 1.93
CA ILE A 284 -7.37 -15.35 1.11
C ILE A 284 -6.81 -16.61 0.44
N LEU A 285 -6.63 -17.69 1.20
CA LEU A 285 -6.15 -18.97 0.69
C LEU A 285 -7.09 -19.54 -0.39
N SER A 286 -8.41 -19.42 -0.20
CA SER A 286 -9.39 -19.82 -1.21
C SER A 286 -9.27 -18.99 -2.49
N SER A 287 -9.14 -17.66 -2.36
CA SER A 287 -8.94 -16.77 -3.51
C SER A 287 -7.65 -17.07 -4.26
N ILE A 288 -6.54 -17.31 -3.53
CA ILE A 288 -5.26 -17.70 -4.11
C ILE A 288 -5.39 -19.03 -4.86
N ALA A 289 -6.01 -20.04 -4.25
CA ALA A 289 -6.23 -21.33 -4.87
C ALA A 289 -7.02 -21.22 -6.19
N LYS A 290 -8.07 -20.39 -6.23
CA LYS A 290 -8.83 -20.12 -7.44
C LYS A 290 -7.97 -19.48 -8.55
N HIS A 291 -7.12 -18.50 -8.21
CA HIS A 291 -6.23 -17.89 -9.19
C HIS A 291 -5.18 -18.87 -9.71
N ILE A 292 -4.58 -19.68 -8.83
CA ILE A 292 -3.62 -20.72 -9.21
C ILE A 292 -4.28 -21.76 -10.12
N ALA A 293 -5.48 -22.26 -9.76
CA ALA A 293 -6.19 -23.26 -10.56
C ALA A 293 -6.55 -22.72 -11.95
N ASN A 294 -7.10 -21.51 -12.04
CA ASN A 294 -7.52 -20.94 -13.32
C ASN A 294 -6.33 -20.60 -14.22
N LYS A 295 -5.34 -19.87 -13.69
CA LYS A 295 -4.24 -19.33 -14.48
C LYS A 295 -3.11 -20.35 -14.65
N GLY A 296 -2.76 -21.04 -13.57
CA GLY A 296 -1.71 -22.06 -13.59
C GLY A 296 -2.03 -23.22 -14.52
N ASN A 297 -3.27 -23.73 -14.53
CA ASN A 297 -3.64 -24.82 -15.45
C ASN A 297 -3.62 -24.37 -16.92
N SER A 298 -4.08 -23.15 -17.21
CA SER A 298 -3.98 -22.59 -18.57
C SER A 298 -2.53 -22.48 -19.03
N MET A 299 -1.62 -22.10 -18.14
CA MET A 299 -0.19 -22.00 -18.43
C MET A 299 0.47 -23.36 -18.65
N LEU A 300 0.10 -24.37 -17.86
CA LEU A 300 0.59 -25.74 -18.04
C LEU A 300 0.17 -26.30 -19.41
N GLN A 301 -1.06 -26.05 -19.84
CA GLN A 301 -1.53 -26.44 -21.18
C GLN A 301 -0.74 -25.76 -22.31
N ILE A 302 -0.40 -24.47 -22.13
CA ILE A 302 0.45 -23.75 -23.09
C ILE A 302 1.85 -24.38 -23.13
N LEU A 303 2.40 -24.76 -21.98
CA LEU A 303 3.71 -25.38 -21.87
C LEU A 303 3.81 -26.76 -22.53
N GLU A 304 2.70 -27.52 -22.54
CA GLU A 304 2.61 -28.81 -23.23
C GLU A 304 2.64 -28.68 -24.77
N SER A 305 2.26 -27.51 -25.30
CA SER A 305 2.49 -27.20 -26.71
C SER A 305 3.95 -26.81 -26.92
N ASN A 306 4.61 -27.34 -27.96
CA ASN A 306 6.01 -27.03 -28.25
C ASN A 306 6.21 -25.52 -28.51
N LEU A 307 6.59 -24.77 -27.46
CA LEU A 307 6.69 -23.32 -27.50
C LEU A 307 7.93 -22.83 -28.24
N MET A 308 7.75 -21.75 -29.00
CA MET A 308 8.84 -20.94 -29.52
C MET A 308 9.51 -20.13 -28.40
N ASP A 309 10.77 -19.72 -28.60
CA ASP A 309 11.53 -18.92 -27.60
C ASP A 309 10.80 -17.65 -27.14
N GLU A 310 10.10 -16.96 -28.05
CA GLU A 310 9.32 -15.75 -27.73
C GLU A 310 8.12 -16.07 -26.81
N GLU A 311 7.48 -17.22 -27.01
CA GLU A 311 6.35 -17.66 -26.19
C GLU A 311 6.80 -18.12 -24.80
N LYS A 312 8.00 -18.74 -24.72
CA LYS A 312 8.63 -19.07 -23.44
C LYS A 312 8.92 -17.83 -22.60
N ASP A 313 9.43 -16.75 -23.22
CA ASP A 313 9.72 -15.50 -22.52
C ASP A 313 8.44 -14.89 -21.92
N LYS A 314 7.37 -14.84 -22.73
CA LYS A 314 6.05 -14.40 -22.28
C LYS A 314 5.52 -15.27 -21.14
N LEU A 315 5.59 -16.59 -21.28
CA LEU A 315 5.14 -17.54 -20.25
C LEU A 315 5.96 -17.41 -18.97
N ALA A 316 7.27 -17.20 -19.04
CA ALA A 316 8.12 -16.95 -17.88
C ALA A 316 7.74 -15.65 -17.17
N HIS A 317 7.35 -14.60 -17.91
CA HIS A 317 6.86 -13.37 -17.33
C HIS A 317 5.52 -13.55 -16.62
N GLU A 318 4.54 -14.18 -17.29
CA GLU A 318 3.20 -14.37 -16.75
C GLU A 318 3.18 -15.37 -15.58
N SER A 319 3.99 -16.44 -15.65
CA SER A 319 4.09 -17.47 -14.60
C SER A 319 4.69 -16.94 -13.31
N PHE A 320 5.43 -15.83 -13.34
CA PHE A 320 6.01 -15.21 -12.16
C PHE A 320 4.95 -14.86 -11.09
N GLY A 321 3.85 -14.23 -11.51
CA GLY A 321 2.74 -13.90 -10.62
C GLY A 321 2.12 -15.14 -9.99
N VAL A 322 1.97 -16.22 -10.76
CA VAL A 322 1.45 -17.51 -10.26
C VAL A 322 2.43 -18.17 -9.28
N CYS A 323 3.73 -18.15 -9.55
CA CYS A 323 4.75 -18.64 -8.62
C CYS A 323 4.70 -17.90 -7.28
N LEU A 324 4.59 -16.56 -7.32
CA LEU A 324 4.42 -15.75 -6.11
C LEU A 324 3.14 -16.12 -5.35
N LEU A 325 2.03 -16.39 -6.05
CA LEU A 325 0.80 -16.85 -5.42
C LEU A 325 0.96 -18.21 -4.74
N VAL A 326 1.66 -19.17 -5.35
CA VAL A 326 1.95 -20.48 -4.75
C VAL A 326 2.79 -20.32 -3.48
N LEU A 327 3.86 -19.53 -3.54
CA LEU A 327 4.73 -19.28 -2.38
C LEU A 327 3.99 -18.51 -1.28
N LEU A 328 3.15 -17.53 -1.64
CA LEU A 328 2.30 -16.82 -0.70
C LEU A 328 1.31 -17.78 -0.02
N LYS A 329 0.68 -18.70 -0.77
CA LYS A 329 -0.20 -19.74 -0.22
C LYS A 329 0.54 -20.58 0.84
N GLN A 330 1.74 -21.05 0.52
CA GLN A 330 2.58 -21.85 1.43
C GLN A 330 2.94 -21.05 2.69
N ALA A 331 3.39 -19.80 2.54
CA ALA A 331 3.77 -18.95 3.66
C ALA A 331 2.58 -18.67 4.60
N LEU A 332 1.41 -18.34 4.04
CA LEU A 332 0.19 -18.11 4.82
C LEU A 332 -0.30 -19.38 5.51
N ARG A 333 -0.18 -20.55 4.88
CA ARG A 333 -0.54 -21.84 5.48
C ARG A 333 0.37 -22.19 6.66
N THR A 334 1.68 -22.05 6.49
CA THR A 334 2.65 -22.28 7.58
C THR A 334 2.38 -21.35 8.75
N ARG A 335 2.11 -20.06 8.48
CA ARG A 335 1.73 -19.09 9.51
C ARG A 335 0.45 -19.50 10.23
N PHE A 336 -0.59 -19.86 9.47
CA PHE A 336 -1.87 -20.30 10.03
C PHE A 336 -1.73 -21.53 10.94
N GLN A 337 -0.93 -22.53 10.52
CA GLN A 337 -0.66 -23.73 11.32
C GLN A 337 0.06 -23.39 12.62
N ARG A 338 1.11 -22.56 12.56
CA ARG A 338 1.85 -22.12 13.75
C ARG A 338 0.95 -21.38 14.74
N GLU A 339 0.11 -20.46 14.25
CA GLU A 339 -0.82 -19.75 15.12
C GLU A 339 -1.82 -20.70 15.78
N ALA A 340 -2.33 -21.72 15.05
CA ALA A 340 -3.22 -22.74 15.61
C ALA A 340 -2.55 -23.63 16.68
N ASP A 341 -1.25 -23.89 16.56
CA ASP A 341 -0.49 -24.67 17.54
C ASP A 341 -0.16 -23.85 18.80
N VAL A 342 0.20 -22.57 18.63
CA VAL A 342 0.43 -21.63 19.75
C VAL A 342 -0.79 -21.56 20.68
N GLN A 343 -2.02 -21.60 20.14
CA GLN A 343 -3.23 -21.56 20.98
C GLN A 343 -3.39 -22.74 21.92
N LYS A 344 -2.76 -23.88 21.63
CA LYS A 344 -2.88 -25.08 22.47
C LYS A 344 -1.95 -25.03 23.69
N ASP A 345 -0.85 -24.27 23.59
CA ASP A 345 0.29 -24.39 24.51
C ASP A 345 0.67 -23.09 25.24
N SER A 346 0.06 -21.93 24.96
CA SER A 346 0.72 -20.64 25.28
C SER A 346 0.13 -19.78 26.40
N ASP A 347 1.05 -19.41 27.29
CA ASP A 347 1.10 -18.22 28.13
C ASP A 347 1.00 -16.92 27.28
N PRO A 348 0.08 -15.99 27.59
CA PRO A 348 -0.19 -14.77 26.80
C PRO A 348 1.04 -13.86 26.58
N ASP A 349 2.06 -13.93 27.44
CA ASP A 349 3.25 -13.08 27.32
C ASP A 349 4.21 -13.50 26.19
N GLN A 350 4.13 -14.75 25.70
CA GLN A 350 4.93 -15.21 24.55
C GLN A 350 4.33 -14.78 23.20
N GLU A 351 3.01 -14.61 23.14
CA GLU A 351 2.29 -14.27 21.91
C GLU A 351 2.60 -12.83 21.45
N ALA A 352 2.82 -11.90 22.39
CA ALA A 352 3.15 -10.51 22.10
C ALA A 352 4.56 -10.29 21.50
N ARG A 353 5.44 -11.31 21.52
CA ARG A 353 6.86 -11.17 21.13
C ARG A 353 7.21 -11.80 19.78
N ARG A 354 6.29 -12.49 19.10
CA ARG A 354 6.61 -13.20 17.85
C ARG A 354 6.22 -12.36 16.64
N ALA A 355 7.22 -11.70 16.06
CA ALA A 355 7.12 -11.15 14.71
C ALA A 355 6.82 -12.29 13.70
N PRO A 356 6.01 -12.05 12.66
CA PRO A 356 5.80 -13.05 11.62
C PRO A 356 7.14 -13.37 10.92
N GLU A 357 7.29 -14.61 10.47
CA GLU A 357 8.46 -15.01 9.70
C GLU A 357 8.53 -14.19 8.41
N LYS A 358 9.72 -13.68 8.09
CA LYS A 358 9.92 -12.84 6.92
C LYS A 358 9.61 -13.64 5.66
N PHE A 359 8.69 -13.13 4.85
CA PHE A 359 8.44 -13.68 3.53
C PHE A 359 9.56 -13.29 2.56
N THR A 360 10.55 -14.16 2.42
CA THR A 360 11.61 -14.03 1.43
C THR A 360 11.39 -15.09 0.35
N PRO A 361 10.71 -14.76 -0.77
CA PRO A 361 10.55 -15.71 -1.85
C PRO A 361 11.96 -16.08 -2.34
N SER A 362 12.36 -17.32 -2.10
CA SER A 362 13.69 -17.86 -2.45
C SER A 362 13.76 -18.14 -3.95
N LEU A 363 13.62 -17.08 -4.76
CA LEU A 363 13.59 -17.16 -6.21
C LEU A 363 14.72 -16.32 -6.81
N PRO A 364 15.99 -16.74 -6.63
CA PRO A 364 17.16 -15.97 -7.04
C PRO A 364 17.18 -15.66 -8.55
N PHE A 365 16.60 -16.51 -9.40
CA PHE A 365 16.50 -16.28 -10.85
C PHE A 365 15.38 -15.29 -11.23
N LEU A 366 14.35 -15.12 -10.39
CA LEU A 366 13.16 -14.33 -10.75
C LEU A 366 13.35 -12.82 -10.73
N LEU A 367 14.38 -12.36 -10.05
CA LEU A 367 14.80 -10.96 -10.03
C LEU A 367 16.16 -10.77 -10.73
N SER A 368 16.61 -11.76 -11.52
CA SER A 368 17.86 -11.69 -12.25
C SER A 368 17.93 -10.45 -13.15
N ARG A 369 19.12 -9.84 -13.22
CA ARG A 369 19.41 -8.68 -14.09
C ARG A 369 19.88 -9.09 -15.49
N ALA A 370 19.79 -10.37 -15.84
CA ALA A 370 20.23 -10.89 -17.13
C ALA A 370 19.58 -10.10 -18.30
N GLU A 371 20.37 -9.81 -19.34
CA GLU A 371 19.91 -9.00 -20.47
C GLU A 371 18.99 -9.82 -21.39
N PRO A 372 17.81 -9.32 -21.78
CA PRO A 372 16.93 -10.03 -22.71
C PRO A 372 17.65 -10.41 -24.00
N GLY A 373 17.56 -11.68 -24.39
CA GLY A 373 18.24 -12.26 -25.56
C GLY A 373 19.65 -12.77 -25.30
N SER A 374 20.23 -12.54 -24.11
CA SER A 374 21.49 -13.18 -23.69
C SER A 374 21.28 -14.67 -23.37
N GLU A 375 22.37 -15.43 -23.38
CA GLU A 375 22.36 -16.84 -22.94
C GLU A 375 21.96 -16.97 -21.47
N GLU A 376 22.42 -16.06 -20.61
CA GLU A 376 22.01 -15.98 -19.20
C GLU A 376 20.50 -15.76 -19.06
N TRP A 377 19.89 -14.94 -19.93
CA TRP A 377 18.45 -14.72 -19.93
C TRP A 377 17.66 -15.98 -20.29
N ARG A 378 18.12 -16.73 -21.30
CA ARG A 378 17.49 -18.01 -21.67
C ARG A 378 17.53 -18.99 -20.49
N TRP A 379 18.67 -19.09 -19.81
CA TRP A 379 18.77 -19.92 -18.60
C TRP A 379 17.83 -19.45 -17.48
N VAL A 380 17.68 -18.13 -17.28
CA VAL A 380 16.72 -17.56 -16.32
C VAL A 380 15.28 -17.89 -16.69
N VAL A 381 14.92 -17.83 -17.97
CA VAL A 381 13.59 -18.17 -18.49
C VAL A 381 13.30 -19.66 -18.28
N ASP A 382 14.22 -20.54 -18.66
CA ASP A 382 14.06 -21.99 -18.49
C ASP A 382 13.99 -22.36 -16.99
N ALA A 383 14.88 -21.82 -16.16
CA ALA A 383 14.84 -22.04 -14.71
C ALA A 383 13.53 -21.53 -14.07
N GLN A 384 12.97 -20.44 -14.59
CA GLN A 384 11.67 -19.94 -14.14
C GLN A 384 10.53 -20.88 -14.51
N ILE A 385 10.55 -21.42 -15.73
CA ILE A 385 9.56 -22.40 -16.20
C ILE A 385 9.65 -23.69 -15.39
N GLU A 386 10.86 -24.21 -15.17
CA GLU A 386 11.10 -25.39 -14.33
C GLU A 386 10.61 -25.18 -12.90
N CYS A 387 10.89 -24.00 -12.32
CA CYS A 387 10.39 -23.63 -11.01
C CYS A 387 8.85 -23.61 -10.99
N PHE A 388 8.23 -23.02 -12.00
CA PHE A 388 6.78 -23.00 -12.14
C PHE A 388 6.19 -24.41 -12.21
N GLN A 389 6.73 -25.29 -13.07
CA GLN A 389 6.31 -26.69 -13.18
C GLN A 389 6.46 -27.43 -11.86
N SER A 390 7.62 -27.29 -11.20
CA SER A 390 7.92 -27.91 -9.91
C SER A 390 6.94 -27.45 -8.84
N LEU A 391 6.71 -26.13 -8.73
CA LEU A 391 5.75 -25.55 -7.79
C LEU A 391 4.34 -26.07 -8.06
N MET A 392 3.88 -26.05 -9.32
CA MET A 392 2.55 -26.52 -9.70
C MET A 392 2.36 -28.02 -9.46
N SER A 393 3.39 -28.84 -9.66
CA SER A 393 3.35 -30.28 -9.38
C SER A 393 3.17 -30.57 -7.88
N GLY A 394 3.71 -29.68 -7.03
CA GLY A 394 3.56 -29.73 -5.58
C GLY A 394 2.29 -29.08 -5.04
N VAL A 395 1.51 -28.38 -5.87
CA VAL A 395 0.20 -27.87 -5.46
C VAL A 395 -0.77 -29.05 -5.42
N SER A 396 -0.92 -29.68 -4.24
CA SER A 396 -2.13 -30.47 -4.01
C SER A 396 -3.31 -29.50 -4.02
N PHE A 397 -4.20 -29.69 -5.00
CA PHE A 397 -5.53 -29.09 -4.97
C PHE A 397 -6.40 -29.94 -4.04
N ASP A 398 -5.98 -30.09 -2.79
CA ASP A 398 -6.82 -30.78 -1.81
C ASP A 398 -8.03 -29.89 -1.51
N GLU A 399 -9.13 -30.13 -2.23
CA GLU A 399 -10.43 -29.51 -2.01
C GLU A 399 -10.93 -29.73 -0.57
N CYS A 400 -10.40 -30.74 0.13
CA CYS A 400 -10.68 -31.02 1.54
C CYS A 400 -10.11 -29.99 2.53
N GLU A 401 -9.16 -29.14 2.14
CA GLU A 401 -8.53 -28.16 3.06
C GLU A 401 -9.35 -26.87 3.24
N ILE A 402 -10.36 -26.64 2.40
CA ILE A 402 -11.33 -25.54 2.58
C ILE A 402 -12.30 -25.88 3.73
N GLY A 403 -12.42 -27.16 4.07
CA GLY A 403 -13.05 -27.67 5.29
C GLY A 403 -12.04 -27.79 6.42
N LEU A 404 -11.44 -26.70 6.87
CA LEU A 404 -10.93 -26.62 8.25
C LEU A 404 -12.13 -26.85 9.17
N GLU A 405 -12.42 -28.12 9.50
CA GLU A 405 -13.50 -28.50 10.41
C GLU A 405 -13.39 -27.59 11.63
N ALA A 406 -14.39 -26.71 11.82
CA ALA A 406 -14.51 -25.95 13.04
C ALA A 406 -14.38 -26.97 14.18
N PRO A 407 -13.46 -26.77 15.14
CA PRO A 407 -13.18 -27.79 16.15
C PRO A 407 -14.52 -28.16 16.76
N LYS A 408 -14.95 -29.43 16.58
CA LYS A 408 -16.23 -29.93 17.06
C LYS A 408 -16.31 -29.49 18.51
N ARG A 409 -17.13 -28.48 18.80
CA ARG A 409 -17.36 -27.98 20.15
C ARG A 409 -17.72 -29.23 20.94
N ARG A 410 -16.79 -29.71 21.79
CA ARG A 410 -17.12 -30.71 22.80
C ARG A 410 -18.26 -30.07 23.58
N ARG A 411 -19.49 -30.52 23.31
CA ARG A 411 -20.65 -30.21 24.12
C ARG A 411 -20.18 -30.53 25.53
N ARG A 412 -20.00 -29.51 26.37
CA ARG A 412 -19.94 -29.72 27.82
C ARG A 412 -21.27 -30.42 28.12
N GLU A 413 -21.19 -31.72 28.38
CA GLU A 413 -22.27 -32.43 29.01
C GLU A 413 -22.47 -31.74 30.35
N ASP A 414 -23.52 -30.94 30.42
CA ASP A 414 -23.99 -30.37 31.67
C ASP A 414 -24.27 -31.54 32.60
N ALA A 415 -23.37 -31.72 33.57
CA ALA A 415 -23.58 -32.58 34.72
C ALA A 415 -24.87 -32.13 35.41
N SER A 416 -25.92 -32.93 35.20
CA SER A 416 -27.21 -32.82 35.86
C SER A 416 -27.02 -32.96 37.37
N ARG A 417 -26.88 -31.83 38.06
CA ARG A 417 -27.15 -31.74 39.50
C ARG A 417 -28.65 -31.93 39.71
N SER A 418 -29.03 -33.11 40.16
CA SER A 418 -30.35 -33.43 40.70
C SER A 418 -30.67 -32.54 41.92
N PRO A 419 -31.85 -31.91 42.00
CA PRO A 419 -32.28 -31.24 43.22
C PRO A 419 -32.83 -32.28 44.22
N SER A 420 -32.32 -32.26 45.46
CA SER A 420 -32.90 -33.03 46.56
C SER A 420 -34.27 -32.45 46.91
N LYS A 421 -35.31 -33.28 46.86
CA LYS A 421 -36.64 -32.94 47.37
C LYS A 421 -36.63 -32.95 48.90
N ARG A 422 -37.24 -31.92 49.50
CA ARG A 422 -37.98 -32.02 50.76
C ARG A 422 -39.46 -32.02 50.42
#